data_AF-A0AAJ1WX12-F1
#
_entry.id   AF-A0AAJ1WX12-F1
#
_cell.length_a   1.000
_cell.length_b   1.000
_cell.length_c   1.000
_cell.angle_alpha   90.00
_cell.angle_beta   90.00
_cell.angle_gamma   90.00
#
_symmetry.space_group_name_H-M   'P 1'
#
loop_
_entity.id
_entity.type
_entity.pdbx_description
1 polymer ?
#
loop_
_entity_poly.entity_id
_entity_poly.type
_entity_poly.pdbx_seq_one_letter_code
_entity_poly.pdbx_strand_id
1 'polypeptide(L)' 'MPHPDWTVIWDTDPAQAIATRRKILDRAATEGLSVTGIRLAARDSIERADADHALR' A
#
# COMPACT_ATOMS: atom_id res chain seq x y z
N MET A 1 0.52 4.23 -4.61
CA MET A 1 -0.35 4.93 -3.64
C MET A 1 0.43 6.03 -2.96
N PRO A 2 0.20 7.30 -3.33
CA PRO A 2 1.05 8.42 -2.91
C PRO A 2 0.92 8.80 -1.43
N HIS A 3 -0.04 8.25 -0.68
CA HIS A 3 -0.25 8.58 0.74
C HIS A 3 -0.63 7.34 1.58
N PRO A 4 0.33 6.45 1.90
CA PRO A 4 0.06 5.21 2.66
C PRO A 4 -0.33 5.46 4.13
N ASP A 5 -0.10 6.67 4.62
CA ASP A 5 -0.47 7.18 5.94
C ASP A 5 -1.91 7.68 6.03
N TRP A 6 -2.60 7.86 4.90
CA TRP A 6 -4.03 8.18 4.93
C TRP A 6 -4.84 6.99 5.47
N THR A 7 -5.83 7.34 6.28
CA THR A 7 -6.74 6.39 6.92
C THR A 7 -8.15 6.62 6.42
N VAL A 8 -8.98 5.60 6.56
CA VAL A 8 -10.42 5.68 6.28
C VAL A 8 -11.17 5.54 7.60
N ILE A 9 -12.36 6.13 7.69
CA ILE A 9 -13.23 6.05 8.89
C ILE A 9 -13.56 4.62 9.34
N TRP A 10 -13.30 3.63 8.47
CA TRP A 10 -13.53 2.20 8.73
C TRP A 10 -12.29 1.47 9.27
N ASP A 11 -11.15 2.13 9.40
CA ASP A 11 -9.98 1.56 10.09
C ASP A 11 -10.30 1.47 11.60
N THR A 12 -10.39 0.25 12.14
CA THR A 12 -10.66 0.03 13.57
C THR A 12 -9.59 0.68 14.47
N ASP A 13 -8.33 0.56 14.05
CA ASP A 13 -7.18 1.26 14.65
C ASP A 13 -6.38 1.91 13.50
N PRO A 14 -6.45 3.25 13.37
CA PRO A 14 -5.72 3.98 12.34
C PRO A 14 -4.20 3.76 12.36
N ALA A 15 -3.60 3.67 13.55
CA ALA A 15 -2.15 3.50 13.68
C ALA A 15 -1.72 2.11 13.21
N GLN A 16 -2.47 1.08 13.59
CA GLN A 16 -2.22 -0.29 13.13
C GLN A 16 -2.41 -0.43 11.62
N ALA A 17 -3.43 0.22 11.04
CA ALA A 17 -3.70 0.19 9.61
C ALA A 17 -2.53 0.78 8.80
N ILE A 18 -2.04 1.94 9.20
CA ILE A 18 -0.89 2.60 8.56
C ILE A 18 0.36 1.71 8.64
N ALA A 19 0.68 1.19 9.83
CA ALA A 19 1.86 0.36 10.04
C ALA A 19 1.82 -0.91 9.17
N THR A 20 0.65 -1.55 9.11
CA THR A 20 0.43 -2.76 8.30
C THR A 20 0.57 -2.45 6.80
N ARG A 21 -0.05 -1.36 6.34
CA ARG A 21 -0.01 -0.94 4.93
C ARG A 21 1.41 -0.66 4.47
N ARG A 22 2.18 0.11 5.25
CA ARG A 22 3.60 0.37 4.95
C ARG A 22 4.39 -0.92 4.82
N LYS A 23 4.29 -1.82 5.79
CA LYS A 23 5.01 -3.10 5.78
C LYS A 23 4.67 -3.98 4.56
N ILE A 24 3.41 -4.05 4.17
CA ILE A 24 2.97 -4.86 3.03
C ILE A 24 3.44 -4.24 1.70
N LEU A 25 3.29 -2.92 1.54
CA LEU A 25 3.71 -2.22 0.32
C LEU A 25 5.24 -2.23 0.15
N ASP A 26 5.99 -2.03 1.23
CA ASP A 26 7.46 -2.13 1.23
C ASP A 26 7.92 -3.51 0.78
N ARG A 27 7.29 -4.56 1.31
CA ARG A 27 7.58 -5.94 0.92
C ARG A 27 7.27 -6.17 -0.55
N ALA A 28 6.08 -5.76 -1.00
CA ALA A 28 5.66 -5.94 -2.38
C ALA A 28 6.63 -5.26 -3.37
N ALA A 29 7.09 -4.04 -3.05
CA ALA A 29 8.07 -3.34 -3.87
C ALA A 29 9.45 -3.98 -3.83
N THR A 30 9.91 -4.45 -2.66
CA THR A 30 11.23 -5.09 -2.51
C THR A 30 11.31 -6.42 -3.25
N GLU A 31 10.25 -7.21 -3.21
CA GLU A 31 10.19 -8.55 -3.79
C GLU A 31 9.62 -8.57 -5.23
N GLY A 32 9.21 -7.41 -5.77
CA GLY A 32 8.59 -7.33 -7.10
C GLY A 32 7.26 -8.10 -7.20
N LEU A 33 6.51 -8.16 -6.10
CA LEU A 33 5.27 -8.92 -6.03
C LEU A 33 4.14 -8.19 -6.74
N SER A 34 3.29 -8.97 -7.39
CA SER A 34 2.02 -8.47 -7.89
C SER A 34 0.95 -8.48 -6.79
N VAL A 35 0.20 -7.39 -6.70
CA VAL A 35 -0.76 -7.09 -5.66
C VAL A 35 -2.17 -7.03 -6.25
N THR A 36 -3.13 -7.54 -5.49
CA THR A 36 -4.57 -7.37 -5.71
C THR A 36 -5.24 -6.95 -4.40
N GLY A 37 -6.42 -6.36 -4.48
CA GLY A 37 -7.14 -5.89 -3.30
C GLY A 37 -8.60 -5.59 -3.59
N ILE A 38 -9.44 -5.68 -2.57
CA ILE A 38 -10.90 -5.58 -2.70
C ILE A 38 -11.40 -4.22 -3.23
N ARG A 39 -10.54 -3.19 -3.23
CA ARG A 39 -10.81 -1.84 -3.74
C ARG A 39 -9.81 -1.39 -4.82
N LEU A 40 -8.95 -2.28 -5.31
CA LEU A 40 -8.07 -1.96 -6.45
C LEU A 40 -8.85 -2.18 -7.75
N ALA A 41 -8.71 -1.25 -8.70
CA ALA A 41 -9.38 -1.36 -10.00
C ALA A 41 -8.83 -2.51 -10.86
N ALA A 42 -7.55 -2.85 -10.67
CA ALA A 42 -6.87 -3.94 -11.35
C ALA A 42 -5.78 -4.51 -10.44
N ARG A 43 -5.26 -5.68 -10.84
CA ARG A 43 -4.03 -6.26 -10.27
C ARG A 43 -2.83 -5.51 -10.84
N ASP A 44 -1.89 -5.09 -9.98
CA ASP A 44 -0.67 -4.45 -10.43
C ASP A 44 0.53 -4.69 -9.50
N SER A 45 1.71 -4.25 -9.92
CA SER A 45 2.94 -4.20 -9.14
C SER A 45 3.06 -2.87 -8.39
N ILE A 46 3.81 -2.90 -7.27
CA ILE A 46 4.16 -1.70 -6.52
C ILE A 46 5.62 -1.36 -6.80
N GLU A 47 5.88 -0.12 -7.18
CA GLU A 47 7.24 0.44 -7.28
C GLU A 47 7.46 1.48 -6.18
N ARG A 48 8.69 1.60 -5.69
CA ARG A 48 9.08 2.75 -4.85
C ARG A 48 9.21 3.97 -5.76
N ALA A 49 8.54 5.06 -5.39
CA ALA A 49 8.59 6.34 -6.09
C ALA A 49 8.91 7.42 -5.05
N ASP A 50 10.16 7.91 -5.03
CA ASP A 50 10.69 8.82 -4.02
C ASP A 50 10.23 8.48 -2.57
N ALA A 51 9.73 9.44 -1.78
CA ALA A 51 9.35 9.24 -0.39
C ALA A 51 8.15 8.27 -0.18
N ASP A 52 7.58 7.70 -1.25
CA ASP A 52 6.34 6.91 -1.24
C ASP A 52 6.34 5.73 -2.23
N HIS A 53 5.16 5.15 -2.46
CA HIS A 53 4.94 4.00 -3.36
C HIS A 53 4.01 4.38 -4.52
N ALA A 54 4.23 3.83 -5.72
CA ALA A 54 3.36 3.97 -6.88
C ALA A 54 2.76 2.61 -7.29
N LEU A 55 1.52 2.62 -7.79
CA LEU A 55 0.99 1.50 -8.59
C LEU A 55 1.46 1.77 -10.02
N ARG A 56 2.04 0.77 -10.68
CA ARG A 56 2.31 0.85 -12.11
C ARG A 56 1.10 0.41 -12.93
#